data_AF-A0A365XQX0-F1
#
_entry.id   AF-A0A365XQX0-F1
#
_cell.length_a   1.000
_cell.length_b   1.000
_cell.length_c   1.000
_cell.angle_alpha   90.00
_cell.angle_beta   90.00
_cell.angle_gamma   90.00
#
_symmetry.space_group_name_H-M   'P 1'
#
loop_
_entity.id
_entity.type
_entity.pdbx_description
1 polymer ?
#
loop_
_entity_poly.entity_id
_entity_poly.type
_entity_poly.pdbx_seq_one_letter_code
_entity_poly.pdbx_strand_id
1 'polypeptide(L)' 'MMNEARLKASIRAAFSEENEKSDAPGAMDRIAEKIAKAVIAEVKAIEITYISGLTSATGGPVTPSGPLKYTIQ' A
#
# COMPACT_ATOMS: atom_id res chain seq x y z
N MET A 1 0.34 5.86 -7.87
CA MET A 1 0.78 6.78 -6.79
C MET A 1 0.04 6.42 -5.51
N MET A 2 0.67 6.54 -4.34
CA MET A 2 0.03 6.26 -3.05
C MET A 2 -1.13 7.22 -2.78
N ASN A 3 -2.25 6.72 -2.21
CA ASN A 3 -3.39 7.56 -1.87
C ASN A 3 -3.24 8.14 -0.47
N GLU A 4 -2.72 9.37 -0.40
CA GLU A 4 -2.43 10.03 0.87
C GLU A 4 -3.68 10.25 1.75
N ALA A 5 -4.84 10.54 1.15
CA ALA A 5 -6.08 10.77 1.90
C ALA A 5 -6.55 9.48 2.59
N ARG A 6 -6.49 8.35 1.88
CA ARG A 6 -6.84 7.03 2.43
C ARG A 6 -5.86 6.62 3.53
N LEU A 7 -4.56 6.83 3.34
CA LEU A 7 -3.55 6.57 4.38
C LEU A 7 -3.80 7.39 5.64
N LYS A 8 -4.07 8.70 5.50
CA LYS A 8 -4.38 9.58 6.64
C LYS A 8 -5.62 9.12 7.41
N ALA A 9 -6.66 8.67 6.71
CA ALA A 9 -7.86 8.12 7.35
C ALA A 9 -7.54 6.86 8.17
N SER A 10 -6.76 5.94 7.60
CA SER A 10 -6.34 4.71 8.29
C SER A 10 -5.47 4.99 9.52
N ILE A 11 -4.54 5.95 9.44
CA ILE A 11 -3.71 6.35 10.59
C ILE A 11 -4.60 6.92 11.70
N ARG A 12 -5.54 7.83 11.39
CA ARG A 12 -6.47 8.38 12.38
C ARG A 12 -7.30 7.29 13.06
N ALA A 13 -7.76 6.30 12.29
CA ALA A 13 -8.48 5.16 12.83
C ALA A 13 -7.61 4.29 13.75
N ALA A 14 -6.30 4.19 13.50
CA ALA A 14 -5.39 3.47 14.39
C ALA A 14 -5.32 4.10 15.78
N PHE A 15 -5.25 5.44 15.85
CA PHE A 15 -5.19 6.21 17.11
C PHE A 15 -6.47 6.13 17.96
N SER A 16 -7.56 5.50 17.50
CA SER A 16 -8.74 5.29 18.36
C SER A 16 -8.42 4.46 19.62
N GLU A 17 -7.38 3.62 19.56
CA GLU A 17 -6.90 2.76 20.64
C GLU A 17 -6.19 3.54 21.77
N GLU A 18 -5.80 4.81 21.54
CA GLU A 18 -5.08 5.63 22.54
C GLU A 18 -5.87 5.84 23.84
N ASN A 19 -7.20 5.71 23.79
CA ASN A 19 -8.07 5.86 24.96
C ASN A 19 -8.03 4.65 25.92
N GLU A 20 -7.31 3.58 25.58
CA GLU A 20 -7.10 2.40 26.43
C GLU A 20 -6.31 2.78 27.69
N LYS A 21 -6.97 2.84 28.85
CA LYS A 21 -6.35 3.19 30.13
C LYS A 21 -5.77 1.99 30.88
N SER A 22 -6.20 0.78 30.53
CA SER A 22 -5.82 -0.45 31.26
C SER A 22 -4.52 -1.07 30.75
N ASP A 23 -4.20 -0.88 29.48
CA ASP A 23 -3.04 -1.49 28.82
C ASP A 23 -2.47 -0.53 27.76
N ALA A 24 -1.88 0.57 28.23
CA ALA A 24 -1.26 1.55 27.35
C ALA A 24 -0.12 0.97 26.47
N PRO A 25 0.75 0.06 26.95
CA PRO A 25 1.76 -0.58 26.11
C PRO A 25 1.14 -1.43 24.99
N GLY A 26 0.16 -2.29 25.32
CA GLY A 26 -0.51 -3.10 24.31
C GLY A 26 -1.32 -2.27 23.32
N ALA A 27 -1.91 -1.16 23.75
CA ALA A 27 -2.56 -0.21 22.85
C ALA A 27 -1.57 0.42 21.86
N MET A 28 -0.38 0.80 22.32
CA MET A 28 0.67 1.34 21.45
C MET A 28 1.14 0.30 20.41
N ASP A 29 1.31 -0.97 20.81
CA ASP A 29 1.67 -2.05 19.89
C ASP A 29 0.59 -2.24 18.80
N ARG A 30 -0.69 -2.20 19.18
CA ARG A 30 -1.80 -2.29 18.21
C ARG A 30 -1.87 -1.08 17.28
N ILE A 31 -1.61 0.12 17.78
CA ILE A 31 -1.53 1.34 16.96
C ILE A 31 -0.42 1.17 15.92
N ALA A 32 0.78 0.77 16.36
CA ALA A 32 1.93 0.55 15.48
C ALA A 32 1.63 -0.52 14.41
N GLU A 33 1.00 -1.64 14.80
CA GLU A 33 0.61 -2.69 13.86
C GLU A 33 -0.40 -2.20 12.82
N LYS A 34 -1.42 -1.44 13.23
CA LYS A 34 -2.42 -0.87 12.31
C LYS A 34 -1.79 0.12 11.32
N ILE A 35 -0.86 0.95 11.78
CA ILE A 35 -0.12 1.88 10.90
C ILE A 35 0.72 1.11 9.89
N ALA A 36 1.48 0.09 10.34
CA ALA A 36 2.30 -0.73 9.44
C ALA A 36 1.45 -1.42 8.36
N LYS A 37 0.31 -2.01 8.74
CA LYS A 37 -0.64 -2.63 7.79
C LYS A 37 -1.20 -1.62 6.80
N ALA A 38 -1.54 -0.42 7.24
CA ALA A 38 -2.04 0.64 6.36
C ALA A 38 -1.00 1.05 5.31
N VAL A 39 0.26 1.25 5.72
CA VAL A 39 1.36 1.57 4.80
C VAL A 39 1.58 0.45 3.78
N ILE A 40 1.62 -0.81 4.22
CA ILE A 40 1.78 -1.95 3.31
C ILE A 40 0.63 -2.01 2.30
N ALA A 41 -0.61 -1.82 2.76
CA ALA A 41 -1.78 -1.84 1.87
C ALA A 41 -1.72 -0.75 0.80
N GLU A 42 -1.26 0.45 1.17
CA GLU A 42 -1.05 1.54 0.22
C GLU A 42 0.06 1.24 -0.78
N VAL A 43 1.19 0.70 -0.33
CA VAL A 43 2.31 0.30 -1.20
C VAL A 43 1.87 -0.77 -2.20
N LYS A 44 1.14 -1.79 -1.73
CA LYS A 44 0.59 -2.84 -2.59
C LYS A 44 -0.43 -2.30 -3.59
N ALA A 45 -1.19 -1.26 -3.23
CA ALA A 45 -2.15 -0.63 -4.12
C ALA A 45 -1.50 0.29 -5.19
N ILE A 46 -0.18 0.49 -5.17
CA ILE A 46 0.51 1.25 -6.21
C ILE A 46 0.52 0.40 -7.50
N GLU A 47 -0.27 0.84 -8.47
CA GLU A 47 -0.15 0.34 -9.85
C GLU A 47 1.11 0.94 -10.50
N ILE A 48 1.98 0.07 -11.00
CA ILE A 48 3.10 0.47 -11.88
C ILE A 48 2.59 0.37 -13.32
N THR A 49 2.58 1.50 -14.02
CA THR A 49 2.26 1.58 -15.45
C THR A 49 3.57 1.63 -16.24
N TYR A 50 3.82 0.61 -17.06
CA TYR A 50 4.97 0.58 -17.96
C TYR A 50 4.62 1.28 -19.27
N ILE A 51 5.37 2.33 -19.60
CA ILE A 51 5.12 3.19 -20.78
C ILE A 51 5.93 2.76 -22.02
N SER A 52 7.04 2.02 -21.82
CA SER A 52 7.90 1.49 -22.90
C SER A 52 8.97 0.52 -22.37
N GLY A 53 9.55 -0.32 -23.24
CA GLY A 53 10.77 -1.09 -22.93
C GLY A 53 10.55 -2.52 -22.41
N LEU A 54 9.34 -3.03 -22.48
CA LEU A 54 9.07 -4.43 -22.16
C LEU A 54 9.47 -5.33 -23.35
N THR A 55 10.36 -6.27 -23.08
CA THR A 55 10.71 -7.36 -24.00
C THR A 55 9.97 -8.62 -23.55
N SER A 56 9.34 -9.32 -24.48
CA SER A 56 8.72 -10.61 -24.20
C SER A 56 9.80 -11.63 -23.83
N ALA A 57 9.48 -12.61 -23.00
CA ALA A 57 10.36 -13.78 -22.75
C ALA A 57 10.69 -14.54 -24.06
N THR A 58 9.89 -14.34 -25.11
CA THR A 58 10.11 -14.87 -26.46
C THR A 58 10.91 -13.93 -27.38
N GLY A 59 11.46 -12.83 -26.88
CA GLY A 59 12.38 -11.95 -27.61
C GLY A 59 11.75 -10.90 -28.53
N GLY A 60 10.41 -10.84 -28.61
CA GLY A 60 9.69 -9.82 -29.37
C GLY A 60 9.38 -8.54 -28.56
N PRO A 61 9.22 -7.38 -29.22
CA PRO A 61 8.71 -6.17 -28.57
C PRO A 61 7.30 -6.43 -28.04
N VAL A 62 7.06 -6.06 -26.78
CA VAL A 62 5.70 -6.07 -26.23
C VAL A 62 4.98 -4.85 -26.78
N THR A 63 4.09 -5.04 -27.75
CA THR A 63 3.14 -4.02 -28.19
C THR A 63 1.96 -4.03 -27.23
N PRO A 64 1.84 -3.08 -26.30
CA PRO A 64 0.73 -3.09 -25.35
C PRO A 64 -0.54 -2.70 -26.12
N SER A 65 -1.58 -3.52 -26.09
CA SER A 65 -2.93 -3.12 -26.53
C SER A 65 -3.64 -2.23 -25.50
N GLY A 66 -2.97 -1.92 -24.38
CA GLY A 66 -3.42 -1.09 -23.27
C GLY A 66 -2.36 -1.03 -22.15
N PRO A 67 -2.58 -0.25 -21.09
CA PRO A 67 -1.65 -0.14 -19.97
C PRO A 67 -1.46 -1.49 -19.27
N LEU A 68 -0.21 -1.94 -19.16
CA LEU A 68 0.14 -3.11 -18.36
C LEU A 68 0.12 -2.72 -16.88
N LYS A 69 -0.77 -3.36 -16.12
CA LYS A 69 -0.95 -3.14 -14.69
C LYS A 69 -0.15 -4.18 -13.91
N TYR A 70 0.85 -3.74 -13.15
CA TYR A 70 1.55 -4.57 -12.19
C TYR A 70 1.20 -4.13 -10.76
N THR A 71 0.90 -5.11 -9.91
CA THR A 71 0.61 -4.94 -8.49
C THR A 71 1.74 -5.54 -7.67
N ILE A 72 2.25 -4.81 -6.68
CA ILE A 72 3.30 -5.28 -5.78
C ILE A 72 2.71 -6.36 -4.85
N GLN A 73 3.27 -7.57 -4.84
CA GLN A 73 2.81 -8.70 -4.01
C GLN A 73 3.27 -8.61 -2.56
#